data_AF-B8F1B2-F1
#
_entry.id   AF-B8F1B2-F1
#
_cell.length_a   1.000
_cell.length_b   1.000
_cell.length_c   1.000
_cell.angle_alpha   90.00
_cell.angle_beta   90.00
_cell.angle_gamma   90.00
#
_symmetry.space_group_name_H-M   'P 1'
#
loop_
_entity.id
_entity.type
_entity.pdbx_description
1 polymer ?
#
loop_
_entity_poly.entity_id
_entity_poly.type
_entity_poly.pdbx_seq_one_letter_code
_entity_poly.pdbx_strand_id
1 'polypeptide(L)' 'MLIKLLKINNLQAVKNYFHEISKELNLDIINISIEIQDLKVHISLFFPGDVLNMELDL' A
#
# COMPACT_ATOMS: atom_id res chain seq x y z
N MET A 1 -5.80 -1.55 11.46
CA MET A 1 -6.39 -2.54 10.53
C MET A 1 -5.35 -3.02 9.50
N LEU A 2 -4.63 -2.10 8.86
CA LEU A 2 -3.48 -2.37 7.97
C LEU A 2 -2.46 -3.38 8.54
N ILE A 3 -1.96 -3.16 9.76
CA ILE A 3 -1.00 -4.08 10.41
C ILE A 3 -1.56 -5.51 10.55
N LYS A 4 -2.87 -5.67 10.81
CA LYS A 4 -3.50 -7.00 10.84
C LYS A 4 -3.54 -7.66 9.47
N LEU A 5 -3.84 -6.90 8.40
CA LEU A 5 -3.84 -7.42 7.03
C LEU A 5 -2.43 -7.82 6.57
N LEU A 6 -1.43 -7.03 6.95
CA LEU A 6 -0.01 -7.30 6.71
C LEU A 6 0.45 -8.56 7.46
N LYS A 7 0.05 -8.75 8.71
CA LYS A 7 0.34 -9.95 9.53
C LYS A 7 -0.26 -11.26 8.98
N ILE A 8 -1.28 -11.19 8.12
CA ILE A 8 -1.93 -12.36 7.51
C ILE A 8 -1.27 -12.69 6.14
N ASN A 9 -0.19 -11.97 5.75
CA ASN A 9 0.47 -12.08 4.44
C ASN A 9 -0.48 -11.91 3.24
N ASN A 10 -1.64 -11.28 3.44
CA ASN A 10 -2.60 -11.07 2.37
C ASN A 10 -2.31 -9.74 1.66
N LEU A 11 -1.20 -9.70 0.92
CA LEU A 11 -0.75 -8.56 0.11
C LEU A 11 -1.86 -8.05 -0.83
N GLN A 12 -2.67 -8.96 -1.38
CA GLN A 12 -3.78 -8.60 -2.26
C GLN A 12 -4.86 -7.79 -1.51
N ALA A 13 -5.20 -8.18 -0.28
CA ALA A 13 -6.16 -7.44 0.54
C ALA A 13 -5.64 -6.04 0.90
N VAL A 14 -4.33 -5.90 1.14
CA VAL A 14 -3.73 -4.58 1.40
C VAL A 14 -3.77 -3.71 0.15
N LYS A 15 -3.44 -4.25 -1.03
CA LYS A 15 -3.58 -3.53 -2.31
C LYS A 15 -5.01 -3.07 -2.54
N ASN A 16 -5.99 -3.96 -2.34
CA ASN A 16 -7.40 -3.62 -2.50
C ASN A 16 -7.84 -2.50 -1.53
N TYR A 17 -7.37 -2.54 -0.28
CA TYR A 17 -7.67 -1.49 0.70
C TYR A 17 -7.19 -0.10 0.23
N PHE A 18 -5.95 0.00 -0.24
CA PHE A 18 -5.43 1.26 -0.77
C PHE A 18 -6.15 1.70 -2.06
N HIS A 19 -6.59 0.75 -2.89
CA HIS A 19 -7.32 1.04 -4.12
C HIS A 19 -8.74 1.57 -3.85
N GLU A 20 -9.41 1.08 -2.81
CA GLU A 20 -10.72 1.61 -2.41
C GLU A 20 -10.59 3.00 -1.77
N ILE A 21 -9.58 3.22 -0.93
CA ILE A 21 -9.29 4.56 -0.38
C ILE A 21 -8.97 5.55 -1.49
N SER A 22 -8.20 5.16 -2.50
CA SER A 22 -7.86 6.06 -3.59
C SER A 22 -9.08 6.50 -4.37
N LYS A 23 -10.04 5.60 -4.60
CA LYS A 23 -11.33 5.96 -5.22
C LYS A 23 -12.14 6.91 -4.34
N GLU A 24 -12.23 6.63 -3.03
CA GLU A 24 -12.98 7.46 -2.08
C GLU A 24 -12.41 8.88 -1.99
N LEU A 25 -11.09 9.00 -2.00
CA LEU A 25 -10.37 10.28 -1.94
C LEU A 25 -10.15 10.93 -3.32
N ASN A 26 -10.64 10.31 -4.39
CA ASN A 26 -10.44 10.74 -5.78
C ASN A 26 -8.97 11.01 -6.13
N LEU A 27 -8.09 10.12 -5.67
CA LEU A 27 -6.66 10.13 -5.93
C LEU A 27 -6.36 9.36 -7.22
N ASP A 28 -5.61 9.99 -8.13
CA ASP A 28 -5.13 9.36 -9.36
C ASP A 28 -3.97 8.42 -9.09
N ILE A 29 -4.22 7.29 -8.42
CA ILE A 29 -3.20 6.25 -8.20
C ILE A 29 -3.15 5.33 -9.43
N ILE A 30 -1.99 5.31 -10.10
CA ILE A 30 -1.72 4.48 -11.27
C ILE A 30 -1.35 3.05 -10.85
N ASN A 31 -0.61 2.91 -9.75
CA ASN A 31 -0.17 1.62 -9.26
C ASN A 31 0.12 1.64 -7.76
N ILE A 32 0.10 0.45 -7.15
CA ILE A 32 0.42 0.22 -5.74
C ILE A 32 1.38 -0.97 -5.66
N SER A 33 2.62 -0.71 -5.24
CA SER A 33 3.58 -1.77 -4.91
C SER A 33 3.64 -1.95 -3.40
N ILE A 34 3.73 -3.21 -2.97
CA ILE A 34 3.89 -3.57 -1.56
C ILE A 34 4.91 -4.68 -1.49
N GLU A 35 5.93 -4.48 -0.69
CA GLU A 35 7.01 -5.43 -0.46
C GLU A 35 7.22 -5.59 1.05
N ILE A 36 7.51 -6.82 1.48
CA ILE A 36 7.84 -7.12 2.88
C ILE A 36 9.29 -7.58 2.90
N GLN A 37 10.15 -6.79 3.54
CA GLN A 37 11.59 -7.06 3.66
C GLN A 37 12.07 -6.63 5.04
N ASP A 38 13.00 -7.39 5.65
CA ASP A 38 13.66 -7.02 6.92
C ASP A 38 12.71 -6.60 8.07
N LEU A 39 11.60 -7.34 8.25
CA LEU A 39 10.54 -7.03 9.23
C LEU A 39 9.86 -5.67 9.02
N LYS A 40 9.97 -5.12 7.82
CA LYS A 40 9.32 -3.89 7.39
C LYS A 40 8.43 -4.14 6.20
N VAL A 41 7.42 -3.29 6.07
CA VAL A 41 6.55 -3.22 4.91
C VAL A 41 6.83 -1.92 4.19
N HIS A 42 7.26 -2.04 2.94
CA HIS A 42 7.45 -0.94 2.03
C HIS A 42 6.23 -0.84 1.13
N ILE A 43 5.62 0.34 1.06
CA ILE A 43 4.45 0.63 0.22
C ILE A 43 4.81 1.80 -0.67
N SER A 44 4.69 1.61 -1.99
CA SER A 44 4.87 2.67 -2.97
C SER A 44 3.55 2.93 -3.68
N LEU A 45 3.05 4.16 -3.59
CA LEU A 45 1.88 4.66 -4.31
C LEU A 45 2.37 5.49 -5.50
N PHE A 46 2.02 5.09 -6.71
CA PHE A 46 2.44 5.77 -7.95
C PHE A 46 1.33 6.69 -8.44
N PHE A 47 1.64 7.97 -8.61
CA PHE A 47 0.77 9.00 -9.17
C PHE A 47 1.29 9.44 -10.55
N PRO A 48 0.52 10.21 -11.34
CA PRO A 48 1.02 10.84 -12.55
C PRO A 48 2.20 11.78 -12.25
N GLY A 49 3.41 11.30 -12.53
CA GLY A 49 4.64 12.08 -12.38
C GLY A 49 5.25 12.10 -10.98
N ASP A 50 4.70 11.36 -10.01
CA ASP A 50 5.25 11.31 -8.63
C ASP A 50 5.05 9.95 -7.96
N VAL A 51 5.81 9.69 -6.88
CA VAL A 51 5.75 8.45 -6.10
C VAL A 51 5.82 8.76 -4.60
N LEU A 52 4.80 8.34 -3.85
CA LEU A 52 4.84 8.36 -2.39
C LEU A 52 5.33 7.01 -1.86
N ASN A 53 6.45 7.03 -1.13
CA ASN A 53 7.00 5.86 -0.46
C ASN A 53 6.70 5.91 1.04
N MET A 54 6.20 4.81 1.58
CA MET A 54 5.87 4.64 2.99
C MET A 54 6.55 3.38 3.52
N GLU A 55 6.95 3.42 4.78
CA GLU A 55 7.57 2.31 5.48
C GLU A 55 6.85 2.09 6.83
N LEU A 56 6.56 0.83 7.14
CA LEU A 56 5.96 0.43 8.42
C LEU A 56 6.75 -0.74 9.03
N ASP A 57 7.05 -0.65 10.33
CA ASP A 57 7.59 -1.76 11.10
C ASP A 57 6.48 -2.80 11.43
N LEU A 58 6.80 -4.11 11.38
CA LEU A 58 5.87 -5.23 11.66
C LEU A 58 5.79 -5.69 13.12
#